data_AF-A0A941AIY8-F1
#
_entry.id   AF-A0A941AIY8-F1
#
_cell.length_a   1.000
_cell.length_b   1.000
_cell.length_c   1.000
_cell.angle_alpha   90.00
_cell.angle_beta   90.00
_cell.angle_gamma   90.00
#
_symmetry.space_group_name_H-M   'P 1'
#
loop_
_entity.id
_entity.type
_entity.pdbx_description
1 polymer ?
#
loop_
_entity_poly.entity_id
_entity_poly.type
_entity_poly.pdbx_seq_one_letter_code
_entity_poly.pdbx_strand_id
1 'polypeptide(L)'
;MSQPITRAKFRCNTVEMAATAPQPVLQRVPGGGGYEPSDEMTWPRTYRFSPQYDHSIPENQRYAKHTPIGELRIQVDNPNVSFEPGKDYYLDFTPVDAG
;
A
#
# COMPACT_ATOMS: atom_id res chain seq x y z
N MET A 1 12.94 -11.56 25.48
CA MET A 1 13.00 -10.53 24.42
C MET A 1 11.61 -10.46 23.80
N SER A 2 11.00 -9.28 23.69
CA SER A 2 9.73 -9.12 22.97
C SER A 2 9.97 -9.29 21.48
N GLN A 3 9.10 -9.98 20.76
CA GLN A 3 9.16 -10.01 19.30
C GLN A 3 8.97 -8.59 18.74
N PRO A 4 9.66 -8.22 17.65
CA PRO A 4 9.47 -6.93 17.00
C PRO A 4 8.06 -6.84 16.40
N ILE A 5 7.43 -5.66 16.54
CA ILE A 5 6.13 -5.38 15.94
C ILE A 5 6.36 -4.97 14.48
N THR A 6 6.05 -5.86 13.54
CA THR A 6 6.22 -5.61 12.10
C THR A 6 4.91 -5.31 11.37
N ARG A 7 3.76 -5.61 12.00
CA ARG A 7 2.44 -5.43 11.41
C ARG A 7 1.68 -4.29 12.06
N ALA A 8 1.06 -3.45 11.23
CA ALA A 8 0.29 -2.28 11.66
C ALA A 8 -1.03 -2.20 10.90
N LYS A 9 -2.10 -1.76 11.58
CA LYS A 9 -3.39 -1.50 10.96
C LYS A 9 -3.42 -0.07 10.42
N PHE A 10 -3.83 0.08 9.16
CA PHE A 10 -3.92 1.36 8.44
C PHE A 10 -5.31 1.50 7.83
N ARG A 11 -5.93 2.66 8.02
CA ARG A 11 -7.21 3.01 7.37
C ARG A 11 -6.94 3.66 6.04
N CYS A 12 -7.58 3.17 4.97
CA CYS A 12 -7.63 3.87 3.70
C CYS A 12 -8.52 5.11 3.87
N ASN A 13 -7.94 6.29 3.73
CA ASN A 13 -8.64 7.56 3.89
C ASN A 13 -9.23 8.03 2.57
N THR A 14 -8.43 7.99 1.50
CA THR A 14 -8.82 8.49 0.18
C THR A 14 -8.33 7.58 -0.94
N VAL A 15 -9.08 7.60 -2.04
CA VAL A 15 -8.65 7.17 -3.37
C VAL A 15 -8.83 8.34 -4.32
N GLU A 16 -7.77 8.72 -5.01
CA GLU A 16 -7.75 9.83 -5.95
C GLU A 16 -7.33 9.32 -7.31
N MET A 17 -8.08 9.64 -8.37
CA MET A 17 -7.62 9.37 -9.73
C MET A 17 -6.43 10.29 -10.03
N ALA A 18 -5.30 9.70 -10.38
CA ALA A 18 -4.07 10.44 -10.66
C ALA A 18 -4.00 10.92 -12.12
N ALA A 19 -4.94 10.50 -12.97
CA ALA A 19 -5.04 10.90 -14.37
C ALA A 19 -6.50 11.20 -14.77
N THR A 20 -6.66 12.10 -15.74
CA THR A 20 -7.96 12.48 -16.32
C THR A 20 -8.40 11.58 -17.48
N ALA A 21 -7.52 10.68 -17.93
CA ALA A 21 -7.75 9.67 -18.95
C ALA A 21 -7.05 8.36 -18.55
N PRO A 22 -7.50 7.19 -19.05
CA PRO A 22 -6.82 5.94 -18.79
C PRO A 22 -5.44 5.92 -19.48
N GLN A 23 -4.49 5.19 -18.90
CA GLN A 23 -3.12 5.04 -19.41
C GLN A 23 -2.81 3.56 -19.63
N PRO A 24 -1.91 3.22 -20.58
CA PRO A 24 -1.46 1.84 -20.73
C PRO A 24 -0.73 1.35 -19.47
N VAL A 25 -0.98 0.10 -19.06
CA VAL A 25 -0.26 -0.56 -17.97
C VAL A 25 1.19 -0.76 -18.40
N LEU A 26 2.13 -0.37 -17.56
CA LEU A 26 3.57 -0.58 -17.78
C LEU A 26 3.95 -2.03 -17.42
N GLN A 27 4.37 -2.80 -18.41
CA GLN A 27 4.82 -4.17 -18.23
C GLN A 27 6.34 -4.24 -18.23
N ARG A 28 6.93 -4.94 -17.26
CA ARG A 28 8.37 -5.15 -17.21
C ARG A 28 8.82 -6.01 -18.40
N VAL A 29 9.83 -5.55 -19.14
CA VAL A 29 10.40 -6.28 -20.28
C VAL A 29 11.27 -7.44 -19.76
N PRO A 30 11.00 -8.70 -20.12
CA PRO A 30 11.87 -9.81 -19.75
C PRO A 30 13.26 -9.64 -20.38
N GLY A 31 14.31 -9.66 -19.55
CA GLY A 31 15.70 -9.50 -20.03
C GLY A 31 16.13 -8.06 -20.33
N GLY A 32 15.22 -7.08 -20.24
CA GLY A 32 15.52 -5.66 -20.34
C GLY A 32 15.34 -4.95 -19.00
N GLY A 33 16.19 -3.97 -18.68
CA GLY A 33 16.09 -3.18 -17.44
C GLY A 33 14.95 -2.15 -17.43
N GLY A 34 13.87 -2.37 -18.19
CA GLY A 34 12.85 -1.37 -18.49
C GLY A 34 11.41 -1.87 -18.45
N TYR A 35 10.50 -0.94 -18.75
CA TYR A 35 9.06 -1.17 -18.83
C TYR A 35 8.55 -0.70 -20.19
N GLU A 36 7.60 -1.43 -20.78
CA GLU A 36 6.91 -1.07 -22.02
C GLU A 36 5.40 -0.91 -21.81
N PRO A 37 4.72 -0.01 -22.53
CA PRO A 37 3.27 0.09 -22.51
C PRO A 37 2.63 -1.19 -23.06
N SER A 38 1.62 -1.70 -22.37
CA SER A 38 0.76 -2.79 -22.87
C SER A 38 -0.54 -2.25 -23.49
N ASP A 39 -1.29 -3.14 -24.14
CA ASP A 39 -2.64 -2.84 -24.64
C ASP A 39 -3.68 -2.72 -23.53
N GLU A 40 -3.36 -3.17 -22.31
CA GLU A 40 -4.24 -3.04 -21.14
C GLU A 40 -4.23 -1.60 -20.62
N MET A 41 -5.42 -1.05 -20.37
CA MET A 41 -5.59 0.31 -19.89
C MET A 41 -5.95 0.32 -18.41
N THR A 42 -5.32 1.22 -17.66
CA THR A 42 -5.56 1.42 -16.23
C THR A 42 -5.91 2.87 -15.94
N TRP A 43 -6.56 3.09 -14.81
CA TRP A 43 -6.71 4.41 -14.22
C TRP A 43 -5.76 4.49 -13.02
N PRO A 44 -4.61 5.18 -13.17
CA PRO A 44 -3.69 5.37 -12.07
C PRO A 44 -4.40 6.00 -10.88
N ARG A 45 -4.21 5.43 -9.69
CA ARG A 45 -4.85 5.84 -8.46
C ARG A 45 -3.82 6.14 -7.40
N THR A 46 -4.03 7.18 -6.62
CA THR A 46 -3.28 7.44 -5.39
C THR A 46 -4.18 7.08 -4.21
N TYR A 47 -3.67 6.20 -3.34
CA TYR A 47 -4.31 5.88 -2.07
C TYR A 47 -3.54 6.53 -0.92
N ARG A 48 -4.26 7.08 0.05
CA ARG A 48 -3.68 7.61 1.29
C ARG A 48 -4.19 6.82 2.48
N PHE A 49 -3.28 6.45 3.37
CA PHE A 49 -3.62 5.71 4.57
C PHE A 49 -3.06 6.36 5.82
N SER A 50 -3.76 6.17 6.93
CA SER A 50 -3.34 6.60 8.27
C SER A 50 -3.28 5.42 9.24
N PRO A 51 -2.29 5.35 10.13
CA PRO A 51 -2.21 4.29 11.14
C PRO A 51 -3.42 4.38 12.07
N GLN A 52 -3.95 3.23 12.46
CA GLN A 52 -5.06 3.12 13.40
C GLN A 52 -4.58 2.52 14.71
N TYR A 53 -4.93 3.19 15.81
CA TYR A 53 -4.78 2.62 17.14
C TYR A 53 -6.04 1.83 17.50
N ASP A 54 -5.91 0.50 17.51
CA ASP A 54 -7.01 -0.42 17.74
C ASP A 54 -6.76 -1.23 19.03
N HIS A 55 -7.67 -1.13 19.99
CA HIS A 55 -7.57 -1.85 21.27
C HIS A 55 -8.07 -3.30 21.18
N SER A 56 -8.76 -3.67 20.10
CA SER A 56 -9.24 -5.04 19.89
C SER A 56 -8.17 -5.99 19.36
N ILE A 57 -7.04 -5.46 18.87
CA ILE A 57 -5.89 -6.27 18.47
C ILE A 57 -4.90 -6.46 19.63
N PRO A 58 -4.16 -7.59 19.68
CA PRO A 58 -3.11 -7.84 20.67
C PRO A 58 -2.12 -6.68 20.80
N GLU A 59 -1.62 -6.42 22.02
CA GLU A 59 -0.73 -5.27 22.29
C GLU A 59 0.53 -5.26 21.40
N ASN A 60 1.09 -6.43 21.11
CA ASN A 60 2.22 -6.61 20.19
C ASN A 60 1.89 -6.34 18.71
N GLN A 61 0.65 -5.95 18.38
CA GLN A 61 0.22 -5.53 17.05
C GLN A 61 -0.22 -4.05 17.03
N ARG A 62 -0.17 -3.35 18.17
CA ARG A 62 -0.59 -1.95 18.31
C ARG A 62 0.54 -0.99 17.96
N TYR A 63 1.05 -1.08 16.73
CA TYR A 63 2.11 -0.23 16.19
C TYR A 63 1.83 1.27 16.42
N ALA A 64 0.59 1.71 16.18
CA ALA A 64 0.17 3.10 16.34
C ALA A 64 0.23 3.64 17.79
N LYS A 65 0.32 2.78 18.82
CA LYS A 65 0.44 3.20 20.23
C LYS A 65 1.72 3.99 20.48
N HIS A 66 2.82 3.51 19.90
CA HIS A 66 4.16 4.08 20.06
C HIS A 66 4.61 4.85 18.80
N THR A 67 3.83 4.77 17.71
CA THR A 67 4.04 5.50 16.46
C THR A 67 2.73 6.20 16.06
N PRO A 68 2.33 7.27 16.78
CA PRO A 68 1.02 7.90 16.59
C PRO A 68 0.91 8.68 15.27
N ILE A 69 2.04 8.90 14.57
CA ILE A 69 2.12 9.66 13.33
C ILE A 69 2.71 8.77 12.25
N GLY A 70 2.01 8.68 11.12
CA GLY A 70 2.46 7.99 9.92
C GLY A 70 1.50 8.25 8.76
N GLU A 71 2.04 8.29 7.54
CA GLU A 71 1.25 8.30 6.31
C GLU A 71 1.83 7.24 5.38
N LEU A 72 0.96 6.42 4.79
CA LEU A 72 1.33 5.61 3.64
C LEU A 72 0.62 6.19 2.41
N ARG A 73 1.39 6.53 1.39
CA ARG A 73 0.88 6.96 0.09
C ARG A 73 1.33 5.96 -0.96
N ILE A 74 0.38 5.36 -1.66
CA ILE A 74 0.66 4.37 -2.73
C ILE A 74 0.09 4.92 -4.04
N GLN A 75 0.94 5.04 -5.05
CA GLN A 75 0.49 5.20 -6.42
C GLN A 75 0.40 3.82 -7.06
N VAL A 76 -0.78 3.49 -7.58
CA VAL A 76 -1.09 2.19 -8.15
C VAL A 76 -1.52 2.37 -9.60
N ASP A 77 -0.75 1.77 -10.49
CA ASP A 77 -1.06 1.56 -11.91
C ASP A 77 -1.62 0.15 -12.16
N ASN A 78 -1.26 -0.85 -11.35
CA ASN A 78 -1.81 -2.21 -11.47
C ASN A 78 -3.35 -2.22 -11.27
N PRO A 79 -4.14 -2.58 -12.29
CA PRO A 79 -5.61 -2.57 -12.20
C PRO A 79 -6.15 -3.57 -11.18
N ASN A 80 -5.41 -4.65 -10.88
CA ASN A 80 -5.81 -5.69 -9.94
C ASN A 80 -5.63 -5.30 -8.47
N VAL A 81 -4.99 -4.16 -8.18
CA VAL A 81 -4.84 -3.64 -6.82
C VAL A 81 -5.90 -2.58 -6.55
N SER A 82 -6.75 -2.85 -5.57
CA SER A 82 -7.83 -1.96 -5.16
C SER A 82 -7.97 -1.91 -3.64
N PHE A 83 -8.10 -0.69 -3.12
CA PHE A 83 -8.39 -0.43 -1.72
C PHE A 83 -9.63 0.45 -1.62
N GLU A 84 -10.46 0.21 -0.60
CA GLU A 84 -11.70 0.93 -0.39
C GLU A 84 -11.55 1.98 0.72
N PRO A 85 -11.89 3.25 0.48
CA PRO A 85 -11.94 4.26 1.52
C PRO A 85 -12.83 3.82 2.70
N GLY A 86 -12.36 4.10 3.92
CA GLY A 86 -13.01 3.71 5.17
C GLY A 86 -12.74 2.28 5.62
N LYS A 87 -12.14 1.42 4.78
CA LYS A 87 -11.68 0.10 5.19
C LYS A 87 -10.30 0.16 5.84
N ASP A 88 -10.06 -0.81 6.70
CA ASP A 88 -8.78 -1.01 7.37
C ASP A 88 -8.02 -2.16 6.72
N TYR A 89 -6.72 -1.96 6.51
CA TYR A 89 -5.80 -2.92 5.93
C TYR A 89 -4.59 -3.11 6.85
N TYR A 90 -3.92 -4.25 6.72
CA TYR A 90 -2.64 -4.48 7.40
C TYR A 90 -1.48 -4.10 6.49
N LEU A 91 -0.58 -3.29 7.02
CA LEU A 91 0.76 -3.09 6.49
C LEU A 91 1.72 -4.00 7.26
N ASP A 92 2.57 -4.73 6.54
CA ASP A 92 3.49 -5.71 7.12
C ASP A 92 4.92 -5.45 6.65
N PHE A 93 5.78 -5.09 7.58
CA PHE A 93 7.22 -4.91 7.38
C PHE A 93 7.99 -6.15 7.80
N THR A 94 7.62 -7.31 7.25
CA THR A 94 8.39 -8.53 7.42
C THR A 94 9.75 -8.36 6.73
N PRO A 95 10.88 -8.53 7.46
CA PRO A 95 12.21 -8.47 6.85
C PRO A 95 12.33 -9.50 5.72
N VAL A 96 12.96 -9.09 4.62
CA VAL A 96 13.34 -9.98 3.52
C VAL A 96 14.86 -10.01 3.43
N ASP A 97 15.42 -11.17 3.08
CA ASP A 97 16.84 -11.29 2.83
C ASP A 97 17.22 -10.41 1.63
N ALA A 98 18.28 -9.61 1.79
CA ALA A 98 18.90 -8.90 0.68
C ALA A 98 19.64 -9.95 -0.16
N GLY A 99 18.92 -10.58 -1.08
CA GLY A 99 19.47 -11.60 -1.99
C GLY A 99 20.63 -11.10 -2.85
#